data_AF-A0A2E3S6M7-F1
#
_entry.id   AF-A0A2E3S6M7-F1
#
_cell.length_a   1.000
_cell.length_b   1.000
_cell.length_c   1.000
_cell.angle_alpha   90.00
_cell.angle_beta   90.00
_cell.angle_gamma   90.00
#
_symmetry.space_group_name_H-M   'P 1'
#
loop_
_entity.id
_entity.type
_entity.pdbx_description
1 polymer ?
#
loop_
_entity_poly.entity_id
_entity_poly.type
_entity_poly.pdbx_seq_one_letter_code
_entity_poly.pdbx_strand_id
1 'polypeptide(L)'
;MMTEMGGAFAVTWLIFGVTLKADGLPGDSTGMGLAGIMGVVGLTVIWMAFKGADILPQVTWMKQMSSTDNLSDTDAWMNTGITLAMQIVGGIVAYVLLSQMHDSIFGYADAAALHSAMGTDFWGTTAWEFNMGATLGLIAAGAVLGQVMAVDSRWAMPVAIVLMTSIVNFESATQMASVLMNEAGDTVNVALPWLLDGVFLGAGTLLGNIINENIPGEEE
;
A
#
# COMPACT_ATOMS: atom_id res chain seq x y z
N MET A 1 -16.09 2.64 -4.51
CA MET A 1 -15.49 2.46 -5.86
C MET A 1 -14.89 3.74 -6.44
N MET A 2 -15.68 4.72 -6.90
CA MET A 2 -15.12 5.97 -7.46
C MET A 2 -14.25 6.74 -6.46
N THR A 3 -14.66 6.76 -5.19
CA THR A 3 -13.89 7.37 -4.09
C THR A 3 -12.55 6.68 -3.84
N GLU A 4 -12.49 5.35 -4.00
CA GLU A 4 -11.25 4.56 -3.87
C GLU A 4 -10.26 4.89 -4.98
N MET A 5 -10.76 4.93 -6.22
CA MET A 5 -9.95 5.30 -7.39
C MET A 5 -9.40 6.72 -7.27
N GLY A 6 -10.25 7.69 -6.90
CA GLY A 6 -9.83 9.08 -6.71
C GLY A 6 -8.86 9.26 -5.55
N GLY A 7 -9.08 8.54 -4.44
CA GLY A 7 -8.18 8.55 -3.29
C GLY A 7 -6.83 7.92 -3.61
N ALA A 8 -6.80 6.74 -4.23
CA ALA A 8 -5.57 6.07 -4.65
C ALA A 8 -4.80 6.88 -5.71
N PHE A 9 -5.52 7.54 -6.63
CA PHE A 9 -4.95 8.52 -7.54
C PHE A 9 -4.25 9.65 -6.76
N ALA A 10 -4.94 10.26 -5.79
CA ALA A 10 -4.41 11.37 -5.02
C ALA A 10 -3.20 10.96 -4.18
N VAL A 11 -3.21 9.78 -3.54
CA VAL A 11 -2.06 9.27 -2.76
C VAL A 11 -0.88 9.00 -3.68
N THR A 12 -1.10 8.33 -4.80
CA THR A 12 -0.05 8.05 -5.79
C THR A 12 0.56 9.35 -6.32
N TRP A 13 -0.28 10.32 -6.68
CA TRP A 13 0.14 11.59 -7.26
C TRP A 13 0.87 12.49 -6.28
N LEU A 14 0.31 12.69 -5.08
CA LEU A 14 0.78 13.72 -4.14
C LEU A 14 1.77 13.18 -3.11
N ILE A 15 1.59 11.94 -2.63
CA ILE A 15 2.29 11.44 -1.44
C ILE A 15 3.44 10.54 -1.84
N PHE A 16 3.15 9.44 -2.53
CA PHE A 16 4.20 8.51 -2.94
C PHE A 16 5.15 9.21 -3.90
N GLY A 17 4.59 10.07 -4.75
CA GLY A 17 5.37 10.79 -5.72
C GLY A 17 5.89 9.85 -6.79
N VAL A 18 6.23 10.44 -7.90
CA VAL A 18 7.00 9.73 -8.91
C VAL A 18 8.44 10.21 -8.82
N THR A 19 9.36 9.26 -8.83
CA THR A 19 10.77 9.55 -8.97
C THR A 19 11.01 9.92 -10.42
N LEU A 20 11.45 11.15 -10.69
CA LEU A 20 11.88 11.53 -12.04
C LEU A 20 13.24 10.91 -12.30
N LYS A 21 13.60 10.62 -13.55
CA LYS A 21 14.95 10.12 -13.83
C LYS A 21 15.93 11.29 -13.83
N ALA A 22 17.07 11.10 -13.18
CA ALA A 22 18.30 11.85 -13.48
C ALA A 22 19.18 10.97 -14.38
N ASP A 23 20.13 11.54 -15.11
CA ASP A 23 20.98 10.80 -16.06
C ASP A 23 21.60 9.53 -15.42
N GLY A 24 21.01 8.36 -15.72
CA GLY A 24 21.46 7.04 -15.29
C GLY A 24 21.08 6.57 -13.87
N LEU A 25 20.31 7.34 -13.10
CA LEU A 25 19.94 6.99 -11.71
C LEU A 25 18.50 7.44 -11.36
N PRO A 26 17.87 6.87 -10.30
CA PRO A 26 16.67 7.47 -9.71
C PRO A 26 16.98 8.93 -9.37
N GLY A 27 16.21 9.87 -9.93
CA GLY A 27 16.39 11.31 -9.74
C GLY A 27 15.51 11.87 -8.63
N ASP A 28 15.21 13.16 -8.68
CA ASP A 28 14.42 13.81 -7.63
C ASP A 28 12.98 13.29 -7.60
N SER A 29 12.50 12.98 -6.40
CA SER A 29 11.09 12.64 -6.16
C SER A 29 10.21 13.89 -6.26
N THR A 30 9.13 13.82 -7.03
CA THR A 30 8.17 14.93 -7.21
C THR A 30 7.04 14.97 -6.18
N GLY A 31 6.80 13.85 -5.48
CA GLY A 31 5.81 13.81 -4.40
C GLY A 31 6.36 14.29 -3.07
N MET A 32 5.45 14.46 -2.11
CA MET A 32 5.80 14.87 -0.75
C MET A 32 6.62 13.82 0.02
N GLY A 33 6.61 12.57 -0.45
CA GLY A 33 7.16 11.42 0.25
C GLY A 33 6.21 10.94 1.35
N LEU A 34 6.19 9.63 1.57
CA LEU A 34 5.46 9.05 2.69
C LEU A 34 6.19 9.28 4.03
N ALA A 35 7.51 9.47 4.00
CA ALA A 35 8.30 9.65 5.21
C ALA A 35 8.12 11.05 5.84
N GLY A 36 7.97 11.07 7.16
CA GLY A 36 7.93 12.31 7.95
C GLY A 36 6.58 13.01 8.01
N ILE A 37 6.58 14.23 8.53
CA ILE A 37 5.36 14.96 8.89
C ILE A 37 4.49 15.32 7.68
N MET A 38 5.10 15.53 6.51
CA MET A 38 4.37 15.85 5.28
C MET A 38 3.58 14.65 4.76
N GLY A 39 4.11 13.43 4.87
CA GLY A 39 3.37 12.21 4.58
C GLY A 39 2.15 12.04 5.47
N VAL A 40 2.29 12.31 6.79
CA VAL A 40 1.16 12.27 7.74
C VAL A 40 0.08 13.28 7.36
N VAL A 41 0.46 14.55 7.16
CA VAL A 41 -0.48 15.61 6.81
C VAL A 41 -1.17 15.32 5.48
N GLY A 42 -0.41 14.91 4.46
CA GLY A 42 -0.93 14.55 3.15
C GLY A 42 -1.96 13.42 3.23
N LEU A 43 -1.61 12.30 3.87
CA LEU A 43 -2.50 11.15 4.01
C LEU A 43 -3.77 11.55 4.76
N THR A 44 -3.62 12.30 5.85
CA THR A 44 -4.76 12.78 6.64
C THR A 44 -5.72 13.62 5.80
N VAL A 45 -5.20 14.57 5.03
CA VAL A 45 -6.02 15.43 4.16
C VAL A 45 -6.73 14.62 3.08
N ILE A 46 -6.04 13.67 2.45
CA ILE A 46 -6.64 12.81 1.42
C ILE A 46 -7.75 11.96 2.03
N TRP A 47 -7.56 11.34 3.20
CA TRP A 47 -8.61 10.58 3.88
C TRP A 47 -9.82 11.44 4.27
N MET A 48 -9.58 12.71 4.65
CA MET A 48 -10.66 13.65 4.94
C MET A 48 -11.44 14.07 3.68
N ALA A 49 -10.74 14.21 2.55
CA ALA A 49 -11.33 14.56 1.26
C ALA A 49 -12.12 13.41 0.63
N PHE A 50 -11.60 12.18 0.72
CA PHE A 50 -12.17 10.96 0.14
C PHE A 50 -12.83 10.11 1.22
N LYS A 51 -13.89 10.65 1.84
CA LYS A 51 -14.57 9.99 2.97
C LYS A 51 -15.05 8.59 2.60
N GLY A 52 -14.74 7.64 3.49
CA GLY A 52 -15.12 6.24 3.34
C GLY A 52 -14.22 5.44 2.40
N ALA A 53 -13.16 6.04 1.86
CA ALA A 53 -12.18 5.31 1.07
C ALA A 53 -11.07 4.71 1.94
N ASP A 54 -10.63 3.52 1.56
CA ASP A 54 -9.47 2.83 2.12
C ASP A 54 -8.17 3.40 1.58
N ILE A 55 -8.17 3.85 0.32
CA ILE A 55 -7.10 4.52 -0.45
C ILE A 55 -5.76 3.77 -0.58
N LEU A 56 -5.47 2.83 0.33
CA LEU A 56 -4.31 1.97 0.38
C LEU A 56 -4.74 0.48 0.39
N PRO A 57 -4.08 -0.39 -0.39
CA PRO A 57 -4.38 -1.83 -0.39
C PRO A 57 -4.32 -2.46 1.00
N GLN A 58 -3.34 -2.06 1.80
CA GLN A 58 -3.11 -2.57 3.14
C GLN A 58 -4.31 -2.28 4.05
N VAL A 59 -4.89 -1.08 3.94
CA VAL A 59 -6.06 -0.70 4.74
C VAL A 59 -7.29 -1.51 4.33
N THR A 60 -7.46 -1.77 3.03
CA THR A 60 -8.53 -2.64 2.53
C THR A 60 -8.40 -4.06 3.08
N TRP A 61 -7.20 -4.65 3.06
CA TRP A 61 -6.96 -5.97 3.63
C TRP A 61 -7.24 -6.03 5.13
N MET A 62 -6.77 -5.04 5.88
CA MET A 62 -7.01 -4.94 7.32
C MET A 62 -8.51 -4.83 7.63
N LYS A 63 -9.28 -4.04 6.87
CA LYS A 63 -10.73 -3.94 7.05
C LYS A 63 -11.46 -5.25 6.72
N GLN A 64 -11.12 -5.88 5.59
CA GLN A 64 -11.72 -7.17 5.21
C GLN A 64 -11.50 -8.23 6.29
N MET A 65 -10.30 -8.28 6.87
CA MET A 65 -9.93 -9.30 7.85
C MET A 65 -10.07 -8.82 9.30
N SER A 66 -10.73 -7.68 9.55
CA SER A 66 -10.92 -7.14 10.91
C SER A 66 -11.90 -7.95 11.75
N SER A 67 -12.79 -8.73 11.13
CA SER A 67 -13.77 -9.57 11.83
C SER A 67 -13.82 -10.94 11.17
N THR A 68 -14.08 -11.97 11.98
CA THR A 68 -14.31 -13.34 11.50
C THR A 68 -15.55 -13.44 10.62
N ASP A 69 -16.54 -12.56 10.82
CA ASP A 69 -17.79 -12.59 10.07
C ASP A 69 -17.54 -12.34 8.58
N ASN A 70 -16.71 -11.33 8.28
CA ASN A 70 -16.32 -10.95 6.92
C ASN A 70 -15.56 -12.06 6.18
N LEU A 71 -14.89 -12.98 6.91
CA LEU A 71 -14.12 -14.07 6.29
C LEU A 71 -15.01 -15.09 5.58
N SER A 72 -16.25 -15.26 6.06
CA SER A 72 -17.23 -16.16 5.46
C SER A 72 -18.12 -15.50 4.40
N ASP A 73 -18.08 -14.17 4.31
CA ASP A 73 -18.95 -13.39 3.45
C ASP A 73 -18.36 -13.23 2.03
N THR A 74 -18.98 -13.91 1.07
CA THR A 74 -18.55 -13.87 -0.34
C THR A 74 -18.68 -12.48 -0.95
N ASP A 75 -19.70 -11.71 -0.57
CA ASP A 75 -19.93 -10.38 -1.12
C ASP A 75 -18.89 -9.39 -0.58
N ALA A 76 -18.49 -9.53 0.69
CA ALA A 76 -17.40 -8.75 1.28
C ALA A 76 -16.06 -9.01 0.55
N TRP A 77 -15.74 -10.27 0.26
CA TRP A 77 -14.55 -10.64 -0.51
C TRP A 77 -14.56 -10.07 -1.93
N MET A 78 -15.71 -10.13 -2.61
CA MET A 78 -15.86 -9.56 -3.94
C MET A 78 -15.69 -8.04 -3.92
N ASN A 79 -16.30 -7.35 -2.96
CA ASN A 79 -16.16 -5.90 -2.81
C ASN A 79 -14.72 -5.49 -2.48
N THR A 80 -14.01 -6.27 -1.67
CA THR A 80 -12.58 -6.10 -1.40
C THR A 80 -11.75 -6.22 -2.67
N GLY A 81 -11.96 -7.29 -3.45
CA GLY A 81 -11.26 -7.47 -4.74
C GLY A 81 -11.49 -6.32 -5.71
N ILE A 82 -12.74 -5.84 -5.82
CA ILE A 82 -13.09 -4.69 -6.64
C ILE A 82 -12.41 -3.41 -6.13
N THR A 83 -12.40 -3.18 -4.82
CA THR A 83 -11.76 -2.02 -4.19
C THR A 83 -10.26 -1.98 -4.48
N LEU A 84 -9.58 -3.10 -4.29
CA LEU A 84 -8.17 -3.29 -4.62
C LEU A 84 -7.89 -3.02 -6.11
N ALA A 85 -8.73 -3.51 -7.01
CA ALA A 85 -8.61 -3.23 -8.44
C ALA A 85 -8.78 -1.74 -8.75
N MET A 86 -9.74 -1.05 -8.12
CA MET A 86 -9.94 0.39 -8.32
C MET A 86 -8.77 1.23 -7.80
N GLN A 87 -8.06 0.77 -6.76
CA GLN A 87 -6.85 1.44 -6.28
C GLN A 87 -5.71 1.33 -7.31
N ILE A 88 -5.55 0.17 -7.96
CA ILE A 88 -4.62 0.02 -9.09
C ILE A 88 -5.01 0.96 -10.23
N VAL A 89 -6.30 1.04 -10.60
CA VAL A 89 -6.78 1.96 -11.64
C VAL A 89 -6.47 3.42 -11.28
N GLY A 90 -6.67 3.83 -10.03
CA GLY A 90 -6.29 5.16 -9.55
C GLY A 90 -4.79 5.43 -9.72
N GLY A 91 -3.96 4.44 -9.35
CA GLY A 91 -2.51 4.48 -9.56
C GLY A 91 -2.11 4.57 -11.03
N ILE A 92 -2.79 3.83 -11.92
CA ILE A 92 -2.56 3.87 -13.38
C ILE A 92 -2.85 5.28 -13.92
N VAL A 93 -4.00 5.86 -13.55
CA VAL A 93 -4.36 7.21 -13.99
C VAL A 93 -3.34 8.24 -13.52
N ALA A 94 -2.85 8.12 -12.28
CA ALA A 94 -1.80 8.99 -11.75
C ALA A 94 -0.49 8.83 -12.51
N TYR A 95 -0.06 7.60 -12.74
CA TYR A 95 1.17 7.27 -13.46
C TYR A 95 1.14 7.83 -14.90
N VAL A 96 0.04 7.60 -15.62
CA VAL A 96 -0.14 8.09 -17.01
C VAL A 96 -0.14 9.61 -17.06
N LEU A 97 -0.86 10.29 -16.17
CA LEU A 97 -0.92 11.74 -16.19
C LEU A 97 0.44 12.38 -15.84
N LEU A 98 1.21 11.80 -14.92
CA LEU A 98 2.57 12.26 -14.64
C LEU A 98 3.46 12.05 -15.87
N SER A 99 3.32 10.93 -16.57
CA SER A 99 4.13 10.65 -17.77
C SER A 99 3.83 11.58 -18.94
N GLN A 100 2.69 12.28 -18.92
CA GLN A 100 2.40 13.35 -19.87
C GLN A 100 2.98 14.70 -19.43
N MET A 101 3.25 14.88 -18.14
CA MET A 101 3.79 16.14 -17.58
C MET A 101 5.32 16.17 -17.54
N HIS A 102 5.97 15.00 -17.55
CA HIS A 102 7.41 14.87 -17.42
C HIS A 102 7.98 13.98 -18.52
N ASP A 103 9.12 14.39 -19.06
CA ASP A 103 9.81 13.65 -20.15
C ASP A 103 10.32 12.27 -19.72
N SER A 104 10.54 12.07 -18.41
CA SER A 104 10.97 10.77 -17.89
C SER A 104 10.51 10.53 -16.45
N ILE A 105 10.06 9.30 -16.21
CA ILE A 105 9.55 8.81 -14.93
C ILE A 105 10.22 7.48 -14.64
N PHE A 106 10.71 7.32 -13.41
CA PHE A 106 11.18 6.05 -12.90
C PHE A 106 10.01 5.10 -12.73
N GLY A 107 10.08 3.95 -13.40
CA GLY A 107 9.09 2.88 -13.30
C GLY A 107 9.75 1.51 -13.21
N TYR A 108 8.94 0.47 -13.44
CA TYR A 108 9.41 -0.91 -13.35
C TYR A 108 10.62 -1.20 -14.24
N ALA A 109 10.60 -0.74 -15.48
CA ALA A 109 11.71 -0.96 -16.43
C ALA A 109 13.04 -0.37 -15.92
N ASP A 110 12.99 0.73 -15.17
CA ASP A 110 14.17 1.35 -14.58
C ASP A 110 14.66 0.60 -13.34
N ALA A 111 13.73 0.15 -12.49
CA ALA A 111 14.05 -0.74 -11.38
C ALA A 111 14.77 -1.99 -11.88
N ALA A 112 14.24 -2.64 -12.92
CA ALA A 112 14.84 -3.84 -13.52
C ALA A 112 16.22 -3.56 -14.15
N ALA A 113 16.36 -2.46 -14.89
CA ALA A 113 17.64 -2.07 -15.48
C ALA A 113 18.71 -1.79 -14.40
N LEU A 114 18.32 -1.13 -13.31
CA LEU A 114 19.21 -0.81 -12.20
C LEU A 114 19.60 -2.05 -11.41
N HIS A 115 18.67 -2.98 -11.17
CA HIS A 115 18.97 -4.29 -10.58
C HIS A 115 20.00 -5.05 -11.42
N SER A 116 19.82 -5.10 -12.75
CA SER A 116 20.77 -5.75 -13.66
C SER A 116 22.16 -5.09 -13.64
N ALA A 117 22.21 -3.76 -13.56
CA ALA A 117 23.46 -3.01 -13.60
C ALA A 117 24.23 -3.00 -12.27
N MET A 118 23.52 -2.95 -11.13
CA MET A 118 24.11 -2.71 -9.80
C MET A 118 23.96 -3.88 -8.83
N GLY A 119 23.18 -4.91 -9.16
CA GLY A 119 22.88 -6.03 -8.26
C GLY A 119 22.09 -5.64 -7.02
N THR A 120 21.45 -4.47 -7.04
CA THR A 120 20.63 -3.95 -5.94
C THR A 120 19.21 -4.45 -6.09
N ASP A 121 18.63 -4.98 -5.02
CA ASP A 121 17.24 -5.43 -5.04
C ASP A 121 16.30 -4.21 -5.04
N PHE A 122 15.44 -4.13 -6.06
CA PHE A 122 14.35 -3.19 -6.14
C PHE A 122 13.02 -3.94 -6.18
N TRP A 123 11.91 -3.25 -5.91
CA TRP A 123 10.58 -3.85 -5.99
C TRP A 123 10.35 -4.49 -7.37
N GLY A 124 9.81 -5.71 -7.38
CA GLY A 124 9.51 -6.45 -8.62
C GLY A 124 10.69 -7.05 -9.37
N THR A 125 11.94 -6.72 -9.02
CA THR A 125 13.13 -7.21 -9.76
C THR A 125 13.60 -8.58 -9.31
N THR A 126 13.09 -9.06 -8.17
CA THR A 126 13.37 -10.38 -7.60
C THR A 126 12.09 -11.21 -7.57
N ALA A 127 12.21 -12.51 -7.84
CA ALA A 127 11.11 -13.43 -7.65
C ALA A 127 10.64 -13.42 -6.19
N TRP A 128 9.34 -13.53 -5.96
CA TRP A 128 8.83 -13.63 -4.60
C TRP A 128 9.30 -14.93 -3.95
N GLU A 129 9.84 -14.82 -2.75
CA GLU A 129 10.24 -15.95 -1.93
C GLU A 129 9.67 -15.80 -0.52
N PHE A 130 9.22 -16.91 0.06
CA PHE A 130 8.73 -16.91 1.42
C PHE A 130 9.87 -16.63 2.40
N ASN A 131 9.74 -15.52 3.13
CA ASN A 131 10.64 -15.18 4.22
C ASN A 131 9.86 -15.13 5.54
N MET A 132 10.09 -16.11 6.40
CA MET A 132 9.38 -16.22 7.67
C MET A 132 9.51 -14.97 8.54
N GLY A 133 10.69 -14.35 8.59
CA GLY A 133 10.93 -13.14 9.38
C GLY A 133 10.12 -11.95 8.86
N ALA A 134 10.14 -11.73 7.55
CA ALA A 134 9.34 -10.69 6.90
C ALA A 134 7.84 -10.94 7.09
N THR A 135 7.37 -12.17 6.87
CA THR A 135 5.96 -12.55 7.07
C THR A 135 5.51 -12.32 8.51
N LEU A 136 6.29 -12.75 9.50
CA LEU A 136 5.95 -12.50 10.92
C LEU A 136 5.97 -11.00 11.25
N GLY A 137 6.89 -10.24 10.66
CA GLY A 137 6.92 -8.77 10.77
C GLY A 137 5.65 -8.12 10.23
N LEU A 138 5.16 -8.57 9.08
CA LEU A 138 3.92 -8.09 8.47
C LEU A 138 2.67 -8.44 9.30
N ILE A 139 2.61 -9.66 9.83
CA ILE A 139 1.53 -10.09 10.75
C ILE A 139 1.56 -9.23 12.03
N ALA A 140 2.74 -9.00 12.61
CA ALA A 140 2.88 -8.14 13.79
C ALA A 140 2.48 -6.68 13.49
N ALA A 141 2.89 -6.14 12.35
CA ALA A 141 2.48 -4.81 11.90
C ALA A 141 0.97 -4.73 11.71
N GLY A 142 0.35 -5.74 11.10
CA GLY A 142 -1.09 -5.85 10.94
C GLY A 142 -1.86 -5.86 12.26
N ALA A 143 -1.36 -6.58 13.28
CA ALA A 143 -1.96 -6.60 14.61
C ALA A 143 -1.95 -5.20 15.26
N VAL A 144 -0.81 -4.50 15.18
CA VAL A 144 -0.69 -3.14 15.72
C VAL A 144 -1.54 -2.14 14.93
N LEU A 145 -1.45 -2.13 13.59
CA LEU A 145 -2.23 -1.23 12.74
C LEU A 145 -3.73 -1.47 12.86
N GLY A 146 -4.15 -2.73 13.08
CA GLY A 146 -5.52 -3.08 13.39
C GLY A 146 -6.04 -2.35 14.64
N GLN A 147 -5.26 -2.37 15.73
CA GLN A 147 -5.61 -1.64 16.95
C GLN A 147 -5.62 -0.12 16.73
N VAL A 148 -4.67 0.41 15.95
CA VAL A 148 -4.67 1.84 15.60
C VAL A 148 -5.90 2.21 14.77
N MET A 149 -6.36 1.33 13.88
CA MET A 149 -7.54 1.54 13.05
C MET A 149 -8.82 1.62 13.88
N ALA A 150 -8.87 0.92 15.01
CA ALA A 150 -9.99 0.97 15.95
C ALA A 150 -10.05 2.28 16.76
N VAL A 151 -8.99 3.09 16.77
CA VAL A 151 -8.98 4.38 17.47
C VAL A 151 -9.84 5.40 16.73
N ASP A 152 -10.71 6.10 17.45
CA ASP A 152 -11.50 7.22 16.91
C ASP A 152 -10.64 8.49 16.71
N SER A 153 -9.69 8.42 15.79
CA SER A 153 -8.82 9.52 15.42
C SER A 153 -8.48 9.49 13.94
N ARG A 154 -8.75 10.60 13.27
CA ARG A 154 -8.40 10.79 11.85
C ARG A 154 -6.89 10.85 11.59
N TRP A 155 -6.10 11.03 12.64
CA TRP A 155 -4.64 11.18 12.57
C TRP A 155 -3.88 9.90 12.93
N ALA A 156 -4.50 9.01 13.70
CA ALA A 156 -3.82 7.84 14.24
C ALA A 156 -3.30 6.91 13.13
N MET A 157 -4.14 6.58 12.16
CA MET A 157 -3.74 5.72 11.03
C MET A 157 -2.66 6.36 10.14
N PRO A 158 -2.79 7.62 9.68
CA PRO A 158 -1.72 8.30 8.96
C PRO A 158 -0.38 8.31 9.68
N VAL A 159 -0.37 8.57 11.00
CA VAL A 159 0.87 8.52 11.81
C VAL A 159 1.45 7.11 11.83
N ALA A 160 0.64 6.09 12.09
CA ALA A 160 1.12 4.71 12.16
C ALA A 160 1.65 4.21 10.81
N ILE A 161 1.02 4.59 9.70
CA ILE A 161 1.49 4.28 8.34
C ILE A 161 2.90 4.83 8.13
N VAL A 162 3.14 6.10 8.45
CA VAL A 162 4.46 6.72 8.28
C VAL A 162 5.53 6.07 9.18
N LEU A 163 5.16 5.61 10.37
CA LEU A 163 6.07 4.90 11.27
C LEU A 163 6.43 3.49 10.79
N MET A 164 5.58 2.87 9.96
CA MET A 164 5.75 1.47 9.53
C MET A 164 6.22 1.30 8.09
N THR A 165 6.62 2.39 7.41
CA THR A 165 7.07 2.35 6.00
C THR A 165 8.30 1.48 5.75
N SER A 166 9.10 1.19 6.77
CA SER A 166 10.26 0.28 6.69
C SER A 166 9.88 -1.20 6.79
N ILE A 167 8.66 -1.51 7.21
CA ILE A 167 8.16 -2.87 7.40
C ILE A 167 7.09 -3.19 6.36
N VAL A 168 6.23 -2.21 6.06
CA VAL A 168 5.05 -2.37 5.21
C VAL A 168 5.21 -1.51 3.95
N ASN A 169 5.10 -2.15 2.79
CA ASN A 169 5.14 -1.46 1.50
C ASN A 169 3.79 -0.84 1.16
N PHE A 170 3.54 0.41 1.56
CA PHE A 170 2.29 1.12 1.27
C PHE A 170 2.15 1.60 -0.18
N GLU A 171 3.22 1.55 -0.97
CA GLU A 171 3.24 2.00 -2.37
C GLU A 171 2.84 0.90 -3.37
N SER A 172 2.43 -0.26 -2.86
CA SER A 172 2.21 -1.48 -3.65
C SER A 172 1.20 -1.31 -4.80
N ALA A 173 0.16 -0.49 -4.64
CA ALA A 173 -0.78 -0.18 -5.73
C ALA A 173 -0.11 0.62 -6.87
N THR A 174 0.76 1.58 -6.53
CA THR A 174 1.51 2.38 -7.50
C THR A 174 2.56 1.55 -8.22
N GLN A 175 3.22 0.64 -7.51
CA GLN A 175 4.16 -0.31 -8.10
C GLN A 175 3.45 -1.26 -9.07
N MET A 176 2.28 -1.79 -8.70
CA MET A 176 1.43 -2.57 -9.60
C MET A 176 1.02 -1.78 -10.84
N ALA A 177 0.58 -0.53 -10.66
CA ALA A 177 0.25 0.36 -11.77
C ALA A 177 1.46 0.57 -12.70
N SER A 178 2.66 0.76 -12.14
CA SER A 178 3.88 0.91 -12.93
C SER A 178 4.19 -0.34 -13.75
N VAL A 179 4.11 -1.55 -13.19
CA VAL A 179 4.36 -2.78 -13.98
C VAL A 179 3.36 -2.94 -15.11
N LEU A 180 2.07 -2.71 -14.82
CA LEU A 180 1.00 -2.85 -15.82
C LEU A 180 1.10 -1.85 -16.97
N MET A 181 1.68 -0.66 -16.71
CA MET A 181 1.89 0.37 -17.72
C MET A 181 3.24 0.24 -18.46
N ASN A 182 4.12 -0.66 -18.03
CA ASN A 182 5.39 -0.97 -18.67
C ASN A 182 5.34 -2.36 -19.32
N GLU A 183 6.49 -3.01 -19.52
CA GLU A 183 6.56 -4.39 -19.98
C GLU A 183 6.15 -5.35 -18.86
N ALA A 184 4.98 -5.98 -19.01
CA ALA A 184 4.36 -6.84 -18.01
C ALA A 184 5.10 -8.17 -17.71
N GLY A 185 6.35 -8.34 -18.17
CA GLY A 185 7.11 -9.59 -18.14
C GLY A 185 7.23 -10.22 -16.74
N ASP A 186 7.32 -9.38 -15.70
CA ASP A 186 7.52 -9.80 -14.31
C ASP A 186 6.37 -9.34 -13.40
N THR A 187 5.16 -9.20 -13.95
CA THR A 187 3.98 -8.79 -13.17
C THR A 187 3.77 -9.64 -11.92
N VAL A 188 4.11 -10.93 -11.97
CA VAL A 188 4.02 -11.86 -10.83
C VAL A 188 4.91 -11.42 -9.65
N ASN A 189 6.08 -10.84 -9.92
CA ASN A 189 7.03 -10.42 -8.88
C ASN A 189 6.54 -9.20 -8.09
N VAL A 190 5.56 -8.46 -8.61
CA VAL A 190 4.91 -7.35 -7.88
C VAL A 190 3.52 -7.76 -7.39
N ALA A 191 2.79 -8.55 -8.16
CA ALA A 191 1.44 -9.01 -7.82
C ALA A 191 1.44 -9.93 -6.59
N LEU A 192 2.41 -10.83 -6.46
CA LEU A 192 2.50 -11.72 -5.30
C LEU A 192 2.76 -10.97 -4.00
N PRO A 193 3.80 -10.11 -3.87
CA PRO A 193 3.95 -9.27 -2.67
C PRO A 193 2.73 -8.38 -2.41
N TRP A 194 2.19 -7.71 -3.43
CA TRP A 194 1.00 -6.86 -3.29
C TRP A 194 -0.20 -7.60 -2.68
N LEU A 195 -0.41 -8.85 -3.09
CA LEU A 195 -1.47 -9.71 -2.58
C LEU A 195 -1.14 -10.28 -1.19
N LEU A 196 0.00 -10.97 -1.08
CA LEU A 196 0.36 -11.75 0.10
C LEU A 196 0.72 -10.86 1.29
N ASP A 197 1.44 -9.76 1.08
CA ASP A 197 1.77 -8.85 2.18
C ASP A 197 0.51 -8.21 2.76
N GLY A 198 -0.45 -7.88 1.88
CA GLY A 198 -1.78 -7.43 2.26
C GLY A 198 -2.52 -8.47 3.11
N VAL A 199 -2.58 -9.72 2.64
CA VAL A 199 -3.19 -10.83 3.39
C VAL A 199 -2.52 -11.06 4.73
N PHE A 200 -1.18 -11.00 4.81
CA PHE A 200 -0.45 -11.14 6.07
C PHE A 200 -0.74 -10.01 7.05
N LEU A 201 -0.83 -8.76 6.57
CA LEU A 201 -1.30 -7.65 7.40
C LEU A 201 -2.72 -7.88 7.91
N GLY A 202 -3.64 -8.28 7.02
CA GLY A 202 -5.02 -8.55 7.39
C GLY A 202 -5.14 -9.68 8.42
N ALA A 203 -4.38 -10.77 8.25
CA ALA A 203 -4.31 -11.85 9.23
C ALA A 203 -3.76 -11.37 10.59
N GLY A 204 -2.79 -10.46 10.56
CA GLY A 204 -2.31 -9.75 11.75
C GLY A 204 -3.42 -8.97 12.46
N THR A 205 -4.18 -8.17 11.71
CA THR A 205 -5.32 -7.40 12.25
C THR A 205 -6.35 -8.31 12.89
N LEU A 206 -6.72 -9.41 12.22
CA LEU A 206 -7.62 -10.42 12.77
C LEU A 206 -7.12 -10.96 14.11
N LEU A 207 -5.84 -11.37 14.14
CA LEU A 207 -5.21 -11.92 15.34
C LEU A 207 -5.20 -10.90 16.48
N GLY A 208 -4.86 -9.64 16.17
CA GLY A 208 -4.89 -8.55 17.14
C GLY A 208 -6.27 -8.35 17.75
N ASN A 209 -7.33 -8.39 16.92
CA ASN A 209 -8.70 -8.24 17.39
C ASN A 209 -9.15 -9.41 18.25
N ILE A 210 -8.85 -10.65 17.84
CA ILE A 210 -9.10 -11.85 18.65
C ILE A 210 -8.39 -11.74 20.01
N ILE A 211 -7.14 -11.29 20.04
CA ILE A 211 -6.41 -11.09 21.30
C ILE A 211 -7.14 -10.06 22.16
N ASN A 212 -7.49 -8.91 21.59
CA ASN A 212 -8.16 -7.82 22.31
C ASN A 212 -9.50 -8.27 22.93
N GLU A 213 -10.29 -9.06 22.20
CA GLU A 213 -11.57 -9.61 22.68
C GLU A 213 -11.42 -10.62 23.84
N ASN A 214 -10.26 -11.26 23.95
CA ASN A 214 -9.98 -12.29 24.95
C ASN A 214 -9.15 -11.78 26.14
N ILE A 215 -8.73 -10.51 26.12
CA ILE A 215 -8.14 -9.87 27.30
C ILE A 215 -9.29 -9.59 28.28
N PRO A 216 -9.25 -10.10 29.53
CA PRO A 216 -10.25 -9.76 30.52
C PRO A 216 -10.23 -8.23 30.71
N GLY A 217 -11.33 -7.59 30.33
CA GLY A 217 -11.49 -6.15 30.50
C GLY A 217 -11.34 -5.75 31.97
N GLU A 218 -10.77 -4.58 32.21
CA GLU A 218 -10.93 -3.92 33.50
C GLU A 218 -12.45 -3.77 33.73
N GLU A 219 -12.95 -4.46 34.76
CA GLU A 219 -14.34 -4.32 35.22
C GLU A 219 -14.63 -2.83 35.48
N GLU A 220 -15.59 -2.25 34.74
CA GLU A 220 -16.25 -1.00 35.13
C GLU A 220 -17.22 -1.26 36.31
#